data_AF-A0A933RIY8-F1
#
_entry.id   AF-A0A933RIY8-F1
#
_cell.length_a   1.000
_cell.length_b   1.000
_cell.length_c   1.000
_cell.angle_alpha   90.00
_cell.angle_beta   90.00
_cell.angle_gamma   90.00
#
_symmetry.space_group_name_H-M   'P 1'
#
loop_
_entity.id
_entity.type
_entity.pdbx_description
1 polymer ?
#
loop_
_entity_poly.entity_id
_entity_poly.type
_entity_poly.pdbx_seq_one_letter_code
_entity_poly.pdbx_strand_id
1 'polypeptide(L)' 'MTDITQDTQPEAPRRGLDHDRLRELAAAIPPGRWASYGDLAAALGGGAPLARRLNQALIKLGCEGAHRVLKGDLTAV' A
#
# COMPACT_ATOMS: atom_id res chain seq x y z
N MET A 1 -12.21 39.01 -5.07
CA MET A 1 -10.86 38.43 -5.11
C MET A 1 -10.51 38.08 -3.68
N THR A 2 -10.89 36.87 -3.27
CA THR A 2 -10.54 36.35 -1.95
C THR A 2 -10.06 34.93 -2.20
N ASP A 3 -8.75 34.79 -2.19
CA ASP A 3 -8.03 33.52 -2.24
C ASP A 3 -8.57 32.60 -1.15
N ILE A 4 -9.29 31.56 -1.58
CA ILE A 4 -9.55 30.39 -0.76
C ILE A 4 -8.26 29.58 -0.82
N THR A 5 -7.30 29.94 0.02
CA THR A 5 -6.22 29.03 0.39
C THR A 5 -6.90 27.83 1.03
N GLN A 6 -7.12 26.78 0.23
CA GLN A 6 -7.55 25.49 0.76
C GLN A 6 -6.41 25.00 1.64
N ASP A 7 -6.59 25.27 2.93
CA ASP A 7 -5.89 24.68 4.05
C ASP A 7 -5.72 23.18 3.75
N THR A 8 -4.50 22.79 3.38
CA THR A 8 -4.13 21.41 3.13
C THR A 8 -4.07 20.72 4.49
N GLN A 9 -5.24 20.47 5.08
CA GLN A 9 -5.39 19.62 6.25
C GLN A 9 -4.91 18.22 5.86
N PRO A 10 -3.95 17.61 6.57
CA PRO A 10 -3.64 16.21 6.40
C PRO A 10 -4.87 15.43 6.86
N GLU A 11 -5.66 14.93 5.92
CA GLU A 11 -6.85 14.13 6.21
C GLU A 11 -6.41 12.92 7.03
N ALA A 12 -6.80 12.89 8.31
CA ALA A 12 -6.55 11.76 9.20
C ALA A 12 -7.01 10.46 8.49
N PRO A 13 -6.23 9.38 8.54
CA PRO A 13 -6.46 8.22 7.71
C PRO A 13 -7.87 7.69 7.96
N ARG A 14 -8.71 7.75 6.90
CA ARG A 14 -10.00 7.08 6.88
C ARG A 14 -9.75 5.63 7.32
N ARG A 15 -10.60 5.07 8.19
CA ARG A 15 -10.46 3.72 8.80
C ARG A 15 -10.53 2.53 7.80
N GLY A 16 -10.11 2.74 6.55
CA GLY A 16 -9.93 1.74 5.51
C GLY A 16 -8.49 1.75 5.02
N LEU A 17 -8.11 0.71 4.30
CA LEU A 17 -6.81 0.63 3.64
C LEU A 17 -6.65 1.81 2.68
N ASP A 18 -5.56 2.58 2.82
CA ASP A 18 -5.23 3.67 1.90
C ASP A 18 -4.74 3.09 0.57
N HIS A 19 -5.66 2.99 -0.38
CA HIS A 19 -5.39 2.44 -1.71
C HIS A 19 -4.48 3.32 -2.55
N ASP A 20 -4.48 4.63 -2.33
CA ASP A 20 -3.62 5.54 -3.11
C ASP A 20 -2.17 5.41 -2.64
N ARG A 21 -1.96 5.35 -1.32
CA ARG A 21 -0.64 5.07 -0.76
C ARG A 21 -0.12 3.69 -1.16
N LEU A 22 -1.00 2.69 -1.23
CA LEU A 22 -0.65 1.35 -1.69
C LEU A 22 -0.23 1.34 -3.18
N ARG A 23 -0.91 2.12 -4.04
CA ARG A 23 -0.53 2.26 -5.45
C ARG A 23 0.85 2.89 -5.59
N GLU A 24 1.12 3.96 -4.84
CA GLU A 24 2.43 4.62 -4.84
C GLU A 24 3.54 3.65 -4.45
N LEU A 25 3.35 2.88 -3.38
CA LEU A 25 4.33 1.90 -2.91
C LEU A 25 4.55 0.78 -3.94
N ALA A 26 3.50 0.27 -4.57
CA ALA A 26 3.62 -0.77 -5.59
C ALA A 26 4.32 -0.25 -6.86
N ALA A 27 4.02 0.98 -7.29
CA ALA A 27 4.63 1.61 -8.46
C ALA A 27 6.12 1.95 -8.22
N ALA A 28 6.49 2.27 -6.98
CA ALA A 28 7.87 2.55 -6.60
C ALA A 28 8.78 1.31 -6.61
N ILE A 29 8.24 0.08 -6.73
CA ILE A 29 9.05 -1.14 -6.83
C ILE A 29 9.74 -1.17 -8.19
N PRO A 30 11.09 -1.06 -8.25
CA PRO A 30 11.81 -1.01 -9.51
C PRO A 30 11.71 -2.35 -10.28
N PRO A 31 11.89 -2.34 -11.60
CA PRO A 31 11.87 -3.56 -12.41
C PRO A 31 12.94 -4.55 -11.93
N GLY A 32 12.58 -5.85 -11.89
CA GLY A 32 13.47 -6.91 -11.41
C GLY A 32 13.58 -7.02 -9.88
N ARG A 33 12.92 -6.13 -9.13
CA ARG A 33 12.72 -6.27 -7.67
C ARG A 33 11.30 -6.68 -7.35
N TRP A 34 11.14 -7.23 -6.15
CA TRP A 34 9.85 -7.57 -5.57
C TRP A 34 9.81 -7.12 -4.11
N ALA A 35 8.60 -6.96 -3.57
CA ALA A 35 8.35 -6.67 -2.16
C ALA A 35 7.31 -7.66 -1.62
N SER A 36 7.39 -8.03 -0.34
CA SER A 36 6.38 -8.88 0.27
C SER A 36 5.16 -8.09 0.74
N TYR A 37 4.00 -8.74 0.88
CA TYR A 37 2.85 -8.12 1.57
C TYR A 37 3.20 -7.65 2.99
N GLY A 38 4.17 -8.28 3.65
CA GLY A 38 4.68 -7.86 4.95
C GLY A 38 5.46 -6.56 4.89
N ASP A 39 6.32 -6.40 3.87
CA ASP A 39 7.11 -5.18 3.67
C ASP A 39 6.21 -3.98 3.37
N LEU A 40 5.19 -4.15 2.51
CA LEU A 40 4.21 -3.09 2.27
C LEU A 40 3.38 -2.78 3.52
N ALA A 41 2.99 -3.80 4.30
CA ALA A 41 2.26 -3.57 5.54
C ALA A 41 3.11 -2.77 6.55
N ALA A 42 4.40 -3.12 6.70
CA ALA A 42 5.33 -2.41 7.57
C ALA A 42 5.57 -0.97 7.08
N ALA A 43 5.71 -0.75 5.78
CA ALA A 43 5.85 0.58 5.18
C ALA A 43 4.59 1.46 5.39
N LEU A 44 3.43 0.84 5.55
CA LEU A 44 2.16 1.49 5.92
C LEU A 44 1.96 1.61 7.44
N GLY A 45 2.96 1.24 8.25
CA GLY A 45 2.89 1.27 9.72
C GLY A 45 1.98 0.20 10.32
N GLY A 46 1.63 -0.83 9.56
CA GLY A 46 0.79 -1.94 9.99
C GLY A 46 1.54 -3.27 10.14
N GLY A 47 0.82 -4.29 10.59
CA GLY A 47 1.34 -5.65 10.81
C GLY A 47 0.67 -6.72 9.95
N ALA A 48 0.81 -7.99 10.35
CA ALA A 48 0.25 -9.14 9.64
C ALA A 48 -1.26 -9.03 9.26
N PRO A 49 -2.15 -8.43 10.09
CA PRO A 49 -3.54 -8.23 9.70
C PRO A 49 -3.69 -7.30 8.48
N LEU A 50 -2.83 -6.28 8.37
CA LEU A 50 -2.83 -5.36 7.22
C LEU A 50 -2.31 -6.08 5.97
N ALA A 51 -1.24 -6.87 6.09
CA ALA A 51 -0.69 -7.66 4.98
C ALA A 51 -1.74 -8.58 4.33
N ARG A 52 -2.62 -9.19 5.13
CA ARG A 52 -3.70 -10.05 4.62
C ARG A 52 -4.75 -9.25 3.83
N ARG A 53 -5.04 -8.02 4.25
CA ARG A 53 -5.96 -7.11 3.54
C ARG A 53 -5.32 -6.58 2.25
N LEU A 54 -4.02 -6.31 2.25
CA LEU A 54 -3.26 -5.89 1.07
C LEU A 54 -3.33 -6.90 -0.08
N ASN A 55 -3.20 -8.20 0.22
CA ASN A 55 -3.31 -9.25 -0.78
C ASN A 55 -4.67 -9.21 -1.51
N GLN A 56 -5.77 -9.12 -0.76
CA GLN A 56 -7.11 -9.01 -1.36
C GLN A 56 -7.32 -7.70 -2.12
N ALA A 57 -6.75 -6.61 -1.64
CA ALA A 57 -6.87 -5.30 -2.28
C ALA A 57 -6.09 -5.23 -3.60
N LEU A 58 -4.83 -5.70 -3.64
CA LEU A 58 -3.98 -5.67 -4.83
C LEU A 58 -4.55 -6.52 -5.98
N ILE A 59 -5.12 -7.69 -5.66
CA ILE A 59 -5.83 -8.53 -6.65
C ILE A 59 -6.97 -7.75 -7.31
N LYS A 60 -7.70 -6.94 -6.54
CA LYS A 60 -8.84 -6.16 -7.04
C LYS A 60 -8.43 -4.85 -7.72
N LEU A 61 -7.35 -4.22 -7.26
CA LEU A 61 -6.93 -2.90 -7.72
C LEU A 61 -6.33 -2.93 -9.13
N GLY A 62 -5.68 -4.04 -9.51
CA GLY A 62 -5.05 -4.18 -10.83
C GLY A 62 -4.02 -3.08 -11.15
N CYS A 63 -3.38 -2.50 -10.13
CA CYS A 63 -2.50 -1.36 -10.30
C CYS A 63 -1.13 -1.74 -10.86
N GLU A 64 -0.44 -0.76 -11.44
CA GLU A 64 0.93 -0.95 -11.92
C GLU A 64 1.85 -1.41 -10.77
N GLY A 65 2.78 -2.33 -11.07
CA GLY A 65 3.68 -2.90 -10.07
C GLY A 65 3.05 -3.95 -9.13
N ALA A 66 1.72 -4.19 -9.17
CA ALA A 66 1.08 -5.21 -8.33
C ALA A 66 1.64 -6.63 -8.55
N HIS A 67 2.08 -6.94 -9.78
CA HIS A 67 2.74 -8.22 -10.11
C HIS A 67 4.12 -8.41 -9.44
N ARG A 68 4.69 -7.33 -8.87
CA ARG A 68 5.96 -7.35 -8.13
C ARG A 68 5.75 -7.49 -6.62
N VAL A 69 4.49 -7.53 -6.17
CA VAL A 69 4.15 -7.81 -4.78
C VAL A 69 3.87 -9.29 -4.63
N LEU A 70 4.69 -9.96 -3.83
CA LEU A 70 4.60 -11.40 -3.61
C LEU A 70 4.26 -11.72 -2.17
N LYS A 71 3.83 -12.96 -1.93
CA LYS A 71 3.79 -13.48 -0.57
C LYS A 71 5.24 -13.67 -0.12
N GLY A 72 5.62 -13.07 1.01
CA GLY A 72 6.91 -13.34 1.63
C GLY A 72 7.02 -14.81 2.01
N ASP A 73 8.25 -15.33 2.09
CA ASP A 73 8.52 -16.74 2.36
C ASP A 73 7.71 -17.23 3.55
N LEU A 74 6.95 -18.29 3.30
CA LEU A 74 6.20 -19.01 4.31
C LEU A 74 7.17 -19.84 5.14
N THR A 75 7.85 -19.24 6.11
CA THR A 75 8.34 -20.03 7.24
C THR A 75 7.18 -20.19 8.21
N ALA A 76 6.35 -21.21 7.97
CA ALA A 76 5.46 -21.72 8.99
C ALA A 76 6.34 -22.33 10.08
N VAL A 77 6.44 -21.64 11.22
CA VAL A 77 6.89 -22.20 12.50
C VAL A 77 5.68 -22.60 13.33
#